data_AF-A0A2A4QF26-F1
#
_entry.id   AF-A0A2A4QF26-F1
#
_cell.length_a   1.000
_cell.length_b   1.000
_cell.length_c   1.000
_cell.angle_alpha   90.00
_cell.angle_beta   90.00
_cell.angle_gamma   90.00
#
_symmetry.space_group_name_H-M   'P 1'
#
loop_
_entity.id
_entity.type
_entity.pdbx_description
1 polymer ?
#
loop_
_entity_poly.entity_id
_entity_poly.type
_entity_poly.pdbx_seq_one_letter_code
_entity_poly.pdbx_strand_id
1 'polypeptide(L)'
;MDKLLVEIAKEQGEKYNLQMAMALNPIDLNELIKVVDEMKNHWVGTYLVRVYVSCYRGKKSPVDLRQFVNLDSSNQDLFIKIINMRNGWPYTDEQLYQAETILKKLVGIR
;
A
#
# COMPACT_ATOMS: atom_id res chain seq x y z
N MET A 1 -0.68 22.44 -34.24
CA MET A 1 -0.80 21.07 -33.69
C MET A 1 0.25 20.79 -32.61
N ASP A 2 1.41 21.47 -32.61
CA ASP A 2 2.50 21.26 -31.64
C ASP A 2 2.21 21.59 -30.16
N LYS A 3 1.52 22.69 -29.84
CA LYS A 3 1.38 23.11 -28.43
C LYS A 3 0.63 22.12 -27.55
N LEU A 4 -0.43 21.51 -28.08
CA LEU A 4 -1.26 20.56 -27.35
C LEU A 4 -0.49 19.26 -27.01
N LEU A 5 0.35 18.79 -27.93
CA LEU A 5 1.17 17.59 -27.71
C LEU A 5 2.27 17.83 -26.68
N VAL A 6 2.85 19.04 -26.65
CA VAL A 6 3.86 19.44 -25.66
C VAL A 6 3.27 19.57 -24.27
N GLU A 7 2.04 20.11 -24.13
CA GLU A 7 1.33 20.17 -22.85
C GLU A 7 0.98 18.78 -22.32
N ILE A 8 0.44 17.90 -23.17
CA ILE A 8 0.12 16.52 -22.78
C ILE A 8 1.38 15.76 -22.34
N ALA A 9 2.52 15.93 -23.04
CA ALA A 9 3.77 15.30 -22.67
C ALA A 9 4.32 15.79 -21.32
N LYS A 10 4.18 17.10 -21.03
CA LYS A 10 4.57 17.66 -19.72
C LYS A 10 3.70 17.13 -18.58
N GLU A 11 2.37 17.14 -18.76
CA GLU A 11 1.44 16.62 -17.74
C GLU A 11 1.68 15.13 -17.46
N GLN A 12 2.01 14.34 -18.48
CA GLN A 12 2.36 12.93 -18.29
C GLN A 12 3.70 12.75 -17.57
N GLY A 13 4.71 13.57 -17.89
CA GLY A 13 6.00 13.57 -17.20
C GLY A 13 5.88 13.94 -15.72
N GLU A 14 5.05 14.95 -15.40
CA GLU A 14 4.78 15.35 -14.02
C GLU A 14 4.02 14.27 -13.24
N LYS A 15 2.98 13.66 -13.85
CA LYS A 15 2.27 12.52 -13.25
C LYS A 15 3.18 11.33 -12.98
N TYR A 16 4.11 11.04 -13.89
CA TYR A 16 5.09 9.97 -13.72
C TYR A 16 6.06 10.25 -12.57
N ASN A 17 6.56 11.49 -12.47
CA ASN A 17 7.43 11.90 -11.37
C ASN A 17 6.72 11.87 -10.01
N LEU A 18 5.45 12.26 -9.96
CA LEU A 18 4.61 12.12 -8.77
C LEU A 18 4.40 10.66 -8.37
N GLN A 19 4.09 9.77 -9.33
CA GLN A 19 3.99 8.33 -9.07
C GLN A 19 5.31 7.74 -8.55
N MET A 20 6.44 8.16 -9.11
CA MET A 20 7.76 7.70 -8.66
C MET A 20 8.08 8.24 -7.25
N ALA A 21 7.77 9.50 -6.96
CA ALA A 21 7.94 10.09 -5.63
C ALA A 21 7.04 9.43 -4.58
N MET A 22 5.79 9.08 -4.93
CA MET A 22 4.91 8.28 -4.08
C MET A 22 5.45 6.87 -3.87
N ALA A 23 6.12 6.29 -4.87
CA ALA A 23 6.78 4.99 -4.73
C ALA A 23 8.03 5.05 -3.84
N LEU A 24 8.62 6.23 -3.67
CA LEU A 24 9.75 6.50 -2.78
C LEU A 24 9.33 6.83 -1.34
N ASN A 25 8.05 7.06 -1.07
CA ASN A 25 7.56 7.24 0.29
C ASN A 25 7.41 5.87 0.97
N PRO A 26 8.28 5.52 1.93
CA PRO A 26 8.16 4.25 2.62
C PRO A 26 6.84 4.19 3.40
N ILE A 27 6.31 2.99 3.55
CA ILE A 27 5.17 2.76 4.43
C ILE A 27 5.50 3.18 5.87
N ASP A 28 4.56 3.80 6.56
CA ASP A 28 4.60 3.96 8.01
C ASP A 28 3.73 2.86 8.66
N LEU A 29 4.35 1.99 9.45
CA LEU A 29 3.63 0.89 10.13
C LEU A 29 2.57 1.41 11.12
N ASN A 30 2.78 2.56 11.76
CA ASN A 30 1.79 3.15 12.67
C ASN A 30 0.59 3.70 11.91
N GLU A 31 0.83 4.33 10.76
CA GLU A 31 -0.24 4.76 9.84
C GLU A 31 -1.09 3.55 9.42
N LEU A 32 -0.43 2.46 9.01
CA LEU A 32 -1.12 1.22 8.64
C LEU A 32 -1.96 0.65 9.79
N ILE A 33 -1.39 0.53 11.00
CA ILE A 33 -2.10 0.01 12.17
C ILE A 33 -3.32 0.86 12.50
N LYS A 34 -3.18 2.19 12.47
CA LYS A 34 -4.28 3.11 12.74
C LYS A 34 -5.42 2.94 11.74
N VAL A 35 -5.12 2.96 10.44
CA VAL A 35 -6.12 2.80 9.38
C VAL A 35 -6.82 1.44 9.49
N VAL A 36 -6.08 0.38 9.79
CA VAL A 36 -6.66 -0.95 9.95
C VAL A 36 -7.53 -1.06 11.20
N ASP A 37 -7.19 -0.41 12.31
CA ASP A 37 -8.05 -0.37 13.51
C ASP A 37 -9.37 0.37 13.25
N GLU A 38 -9.30 1.51 12.54
CA GLU A 38 -10.49 2.26 12.09
C GLU A 38 -11.39 1.40 11.17
N MET A 39 -10.77 0.53 10.37
CA MET A 39 -11.43 -0.34 9.39
C MET A 39 -11.62 -1.79 9.86
N LYS A 40 -11.46 -2.10 11.16
CA LYS A 40 -11.40 -3.49 11.65
C LYS A 40 -12.65 -4.35 11.39
N ASN A 41 -13.80 -3.70 11.25
CA ASN A 41 -15.08 -4.36 10.93
C ASN A 41 -15.44 -4.26 9.44
N HIS A 42 -14.52 -3.79 8.60
CA HIS A 42 -14.72 -3.59 7.16
C HIS A 42 -13.77 -4.49 6.36
N TRP A 43 -14.21 -4.89 5.16
CA TRP A 43 -13.41 -5.79 4.31
C TRP A 43 -12.06 -5.18 3.90
N VAL A 44 -12.00 -3.85 3.79
CA VAL A 44 -10.78 -3.09 3.45
C VAL A 44 -9.68 -3.32 4.47
N GLY A 45 -9.99 -3.30 5.78
CA GLY A 45 -8.99 -3.58 6.82
C GLY A 45 -8.39 -4.97 6.63
N THR A 46 -9.23 -6.00 6.50
CA THR A 46 -8.78 -7.38 6.23
C THR A 46 -7.96 -7.46 4.94
N TYR A 47 -8.37 -6.74 3.90
CA TYR A 47 -7.67 -6.71 2.62
C TYR A 47 -6.26 -6.11 2.75
N LEU A 48 -6.14 -4.92 3.33
CA LEU A 48 -4.84 -4.25 3.54
C LEU A 48 -3.88 -5.10 4.37
N VAL A 49 -4.36 -5.81 5.41
CA VAL A 49 -3.52 -6.73 6.19
C VAL A 49 -3.01 -7.89 5.34
N ARG A 50 -3.85 -8.49 4.49
CA ARG A 50 -3.42 -9.56 3.59
C ARG A 50 -2.37 -9.08 2.57
N VAL A 51 -2.55 -7.88 2.04
CA VAL A 51 -1.60 -7.25 1.12
C VAL A 51 -0.27 -7.03 1.84
N TYR A 52 -0.29 -6.47 3.05
CA TYR A 52 0.89 -6.24 3.87
C TYR A 52 1.68 -7.54 4.10
N VAL A 53 1.01 -8.56 4.64
CA VAL A 53 1.62 -9.86 4.93
C VAL A 53 2.21 -10.49 3.67
N SER A 54 1.51 -10.40 2.53
CA SER A 54 2.02 -10.88 1.25
C SER A 54 3.29 -10.15 0.79
N CYS A 55 3.31 -8.83 0.91
CA CYS A 55 4.41 -8.02 0.39
C CYS A 55 5.69 -8.23 1.18
N TYR A 56 5.62 -8.26 2.51
CA TYR A 56 6.83 -8.37 3.32
C TYR A 56 7.29 -9.82 3.53
N ARG A 57 6.38 -10.81 3.67
CA ARG A 57 6.78 -12.24 3.78
C ARG A 57 7.15 -12.89 2.44
N GLY A 58 6.84 -12.22 1.33
CA GLY A 58 7.05 -12.75 -0.02
C GLY A 58 5.97 -13.74 -0.46
N LYS A 59 6.29 -14.53 -1.51
CA LYS A 59 5.39 -15.29 -2.42
C LYS A 59 4.36 -16.28 -1.81
N LYS A 60 4.18 -16.35 -0.49
CA LYS A 60 3.27 -17.31 0.17
C LYS A 60 1.78 -17.02 -0.03
N SER A 61 1.40 -15.78 -0.33
CA SER A 61 -0.02 -15.40 -0.50
C SER A 61 -0.19 -14.40 -1.65
N PRO A 62 -0.78 -14.75 -2.81
CA PRO A 62 -1.02 -13.79 -3.87
C PRO A 62 -2.02 -12.71 -3.44
N VAL A 63 -1.78 -11.47 -3.86
CA VAL A 63 -2.67 -10.33 -3.64
C VAL A 63 -3.67 -10.23 -4.79
N ASP A 64 -4.97 -10.17 -4.49
CA ASP A 64 -5.99 -9.88 -5.51
C ASP A 64 -6.02 -8.38 -5.83
N LEU A 65 -5.39 -7.99 -6.94
CA LEU A 65 -5.31 -6.60 -7.37
C LEU A 65 -6.66 -6.03 -7.83
N ARG A 66 -7.67 -6.86 -8.09
CA ARG A 66 -8.99 -6.39 -8.56
C ARG A 66 -9.73 -5.59 -7.49
N GLN A 67 -9.40 -5.80 -6.22
CA GLN A 67 -10.01 -5.04 -5.12
C GLN A 67 -9.48 -3.62 -4.98
N PHE A 68 -8.34 -3.30 -5.62
CA PHE A 68 -7.74 -1.97 -5.58
C PHE A 68 -8.69 -0.87 -6.05
N VAL A 69 -9.45 -1.12 -7.13
CA VAL A 69 -10.38 -0.13 -7.71
C VAL A 69 -11.56 0.20 -6.79
N ASN A 70 -11.80 -0.63 -5.77
CA ASN A 70 -12.88 -0.44 -4.80
C ASN A 70 -12.41 0.30 -3.54
N LEU A 71 -11.13 0.67 -3.46
CA LEU A 71 -10.58 1.47 -2.36
C LEU A 71 -10.83 2.96 -2.63
N ASP A 72 -11.09 3.73 -1.57
CA ASP A 72 -11.00 5.19 -1.65
C ASP A 72 -9.54 5.65 -1.86
N SER A 73 -9.35 6.92 -2.21
CA SER A 73 -8.02 7.46 -2.53
C SER A 73 -7.00 7.28 -1.41
N SER A 74 -7.42 7.45 -0.14
CA SER A 74 -6.51 7.30 1.00
C SER A 74 -6.05 5.85 1.16
N ASN A 75 -6.96 4.89 0.98
CA ASN A 75 -6.67 3.47 1.05
C ASN A 75 -5.90 2.97 -0.18
N GLN A 76 -6.09 3.57 -1.35
CA GLN A 76 -5.28 3.31 -2.55
C GLN A 76 -3.83 3.74 -2.33
N ASP A 77 -3.59 4.92 -1.76
CA ASP A 77 -2.25 5.40 -1.45
C ASP A 77 -1.53 4.46 -0.48
N LEU A 78 -2.21 4.05 0.59
CA LEU A 78 -1.67 3.09 1.55
C LEU A 78 -1.39 1.72 0.91
N PHE A 79 -2.27 1.23 0.05
CA PHE A 79 -2.05 0.01 -0.72
C PHE A 79 -0.79 0.08 -1.59
N ILE A 80 -0.58 1.20 -2.29
CA ILE A 80 0.61 1.42 -3.13
C ILE A 80 1.87 1.40 -2.25
N LYS A 81 1.88 2.10 -1.11
CA LYS A 81 2.98 2.07 -0.13
C LYS A 81 3.31 0.64 0.31
N ILE A 82 2.29 -0.17 0.59
CA ILE A 82 2.46 -1.59 0.97
C ILE A 82 3.09 -2.41 -0.17
N ILE A 83 2.63 -2.25 -1.41
CA ILE A 83 3.22 -2.98 -2.55
C ILE A 83 4.70 -2.64 -2.72
N ASN A 84 5.04 -1.36 -2.58
CA ASN A 84 6.41 -0.87 -2.76
C ASN A 84 7.40 -1.39 -1.73
N MET A 85 6.91 -1.93 -0.60
CA MET A 85 7.76 -2.69 0.34
C MET A 85 8.58 -3.77 -0.39
N ARG A 86 8.07 -4.39 -1.47
CA ARG A 86 8.85 -5.40 -2.22
C ARG A 86 10.18 -4.88 -2.77
N ASN A 87 10.33 -3.57 -2.95
CA ASN A 87 11.55 -2.94 -3.42
C ASN A 87 12.51 -2.54 -2.27
N GLY A 88 12.04 -2.60 -1.03
CA GLY A 88 12.80 -2.27 0.18
C GLY A 88 11.91 -1.65 1.26
N TRP A 89 12.35 -1.77 2.52
CA TRP A 89 11.72 -1.14 3.68
C TRP A 89 12.79 -0.79 4.73
N PRO A 90 12.52 0.19 5.61
CA PRO A 90 13.47 0.61 6.66
C PRO A 90 13.34 -0.21 7.96
N TYR A 91 12.53 -1.27 7.98
CA TYR A 91 12.19 -2.03 9.18
C TYR A 91 12.97 -3.35 9.32
N THR A 92 13.18 -3.79 10.55
CA THR A 92 13.69 -5.15 10.81
C THR A 92 12.57 -6.18 10.66
N ASP A 93 12.95 -7.44 10.43
CA ASP A 93 12.00 -8.56 10.35
C ASP A 93 11.13 -8.67 11.62
N GLU A 94 11.72 -8.41 12.79
CA GLU A 94 11.00 -8.41 14.08
C GLU A 94 9.93 -7.30 14.12
N GLN A 95 10.26 -6.09 13.69
CA GLN A 95 9.29 -4.99 13.64
C GLN A 95 8.14 -5.30 12.68
N LEU A 96 8.46 -5.88 11.51
CA LEU A 96 7.45 -6.27 10.53
C LEU A 96 6.52 -7.37 11.05
N TYR A 97 7.08 -8.34 11.78
CA TYR A 97 6.35 -9.43 12.40
C TYR A 97 5.47 -8.98 13.57
N GLN A 98 5.96 -8.03 14.39
CA GLN A 98 5.16 -7.40 15.44
C GLN A 98 3.96 -6.66 14.84
N ALA A 99 4.18 -5.88 13.78
CA ALA A 99 3.11 -5.21 13.06
C ALA A 99 2.11 -6.22 12.46
N GLU A 100 2.57 -7.32 11.82
CA GLU A 100 1.66 -8.39 11.37
C GLU A 100 0.79 -8.91 12.51
N THR A 101 1.39 -9.19 13.67
CA THR A 101 0.69 -9.77 14.82
C THR A 101 -0.40 -8.83 15.32
N ILE A 102 -0.12 -7.53 15.42
CA ILE A 102 -1.09 -6.50 15.80
C ILE A 102 -2.22 -6.42 14.76
N LEU A 103 -1.85 -6.27 13.49
CA LEU A 103 -2.78 -6.13 12.38
C LEU A 103 -3.74 -7.32 12.29
N LYS A 104 -3.20 -8.54 12.36
CA LYS A 104 -4.00 -9.78 12.34
C LYS A 104 -5.00 -9.83 13.47
N LYS A 105 -4.58 -9.44 14.68
CA LYS A 105 -5.45 -9.38 15.85
C LYS A 105 -6.59 -8.38 15.66
N LEU A 106 -6.31 -7.21 15.07
CA LEU A 106 -7.34 -6.19 14.82
C LEU A 106 -8.47 -6.71 13.92
N VAL A 107 -8.13 -7.41 12.84
CA VAL A 107 -9.11 -7.90 11.85
C VAL A 107 -9.52 -9.36 12.04
N GLY A 108 -9.10 -10.01 13.13
CA GLY A 108 -9.54 -11.36 13.50
C GLY A 108 -9.04 -12.50 12.60
N ILE A 109 -7.89 -12.36 11.95
CA ILE A 109 -7.24 -13.41 11.15
C ILE A 109 -6.13 -14.11 11.94
N ARG A 110 -6.00 -15.43 11.75
CA ARG A 110 -4.96 -16.27 12.38
C ARG A 110 -3.70 -16.32 11.50
#